data_AF-A0A949E088-F1
#
_entry.id   AF-A0A949E088-F1
#
_cell.length_a   1.000
_cell.length_b   1.000
_cell.length_c   1.000
_cell.angle_alpha   90.00
_cell.angle_beta   90.00
_cell.angle_gamma   90.00
#
_symmetry.space_group_name_H-M   'P 1'
#
loop_
_entity.id
_entity.type
_entity.pdbx_description
1 polymer ?
#
loop_
_entity_poly.entity_id
_entity_poly.type
_entity_poly.pdbx_seq_one_letter_code
_entity_poly.pdbx_strand_id
1 'polypeptide(L)'
;MSMTAVVLLGFVATLAVLGPLQHVISQQQLRGQYGEQLAAGMAPVSEGNFDNVLLTDGEPVARIEIPALGVDEIVAEGTSSAVLAKGPGHRRDTALPGQAGVTVLTGRATAYGGPFGRLQELPPGETISIITGQGEHIYRVIGVRYAGDPTPAAITAAKSRLVLVTARGGPFMPSGLVWVDAELVSAVQPNGARLTTYATLAAKDRELAIDPSTAWALVFALQFLLVAEAAAVYARRHFGGRKTWIVMMPVLLLSGLLVADQVTRLLPNLM
;
A
#
# COMPACT_ATOMS: atom_id res chain seq x y z
N MET A 1 -21.10 -26.63 -4.40
CA MET A 1 -20.12 -25.60 -4.77
C MET A 1 -18.86 -26.32 -5.16
N SER A 2 -18.33 -26.03 -6.34
CA SER A 2 -16.98 -26.43 -6.73
C SER A 2 -15.96 -25.54 -6.01
N MET A 3 -14.75 -26.04 -5.79
CA MET A 3 -13.60 -25.31 -5.24
C MET A 3 -13.40 -23.94 -5.85
N THR A 4 -13.56 -23.88 -7.17
CA THR A 4 -13.47 -22.64 -7.96
C THR A 4 -14.49 -21.58 -7.52
N ALA A 5 -15.70 -21.98 -7.16
CA ALA A 5 -16.73 -21.04 -6.71
C ALA A 5 -16.42 -20.49 -5.31
N VAL A 6 -15.85 -21.31 -4.41
CA VAL A 6 -15.44 -20.85 -3.07
C VAL A 6 -14.30 -19.84 -3.18
N VAL A 7 -13.29 -20.14 -4.00
CA VAL A 7 -12.15 -19.23 -4.21
C VAL A 7 -12.59 -17.92 -4.86
N LEU A 8 -13.40 -17.98 -5.92
CA LEU A 8 -13.88 -16.76 -6.60
C LEU A 8 -14.75 -15.89 -5.70
N LEU A 9 -15.68 -16.49 -4.95
CA LEU A 9 -16.51 -15.74 -4.00
C LEU A 9 -15.67 -15.16 -2.86
N GLY A 10 -14.72 -15.93 -2.32
CA GLY A 10 -13.77 -15.44 -1.32
C GLY A 10 -12.96 -14.27 -1.83
N PHE A 11 -12.45 -14.35 -3.06
CA PHE A 11 -11.69 -13.29 -3.71
C PHE A 11 -12.50 -12.00 -3.89
N VAL A 12 -13.73 -12.11 -4.39
CA VAL A 12 -14.64 -10.97 -4.53
C VAL A 12 -14.99 -10.37 -3.16
N ALA A 13 -15.28 -11.20 -2.16
CA ALA A 13 -15.58 -10.74 -0.80
C ALA A 13 -14.38 -10.03 -0.17
N THR A 14 -13.17 -10.54 -0.38
CA THR A 14 -11.94 -9.91 0.10
C THR A 14 -11.75 -8.54 -0.52
N LEU A 15 -11.86 -8.40 -1.84
CA LEU A 15 -11.62 -7.12 -2.50
C LEU A 15 -12.73 -6.09 -2.26
N ALA A 16 -14.00 -6.52 -2.26
CA ALA A 16 -15.14 -5.61 -2.20
C ALA A 16 -15.54 -5.23 -0.76
N VAL A 17 -15.28 -6.08 0.22
CA VAL A 17 -15.77 -5.89 1.60
C VAL A 17 -14.61 -5.85 2.60
N LEU A 18 -13.79 -6.91 2.64
CA LEU A 18 -12.75 -7.01 3.68
C LEU A 18 -11.61 -6.03 3.45
N GLY A 19 -11.21 -5.79 2.21
CA GLY A 19 -10.09 -4.91 1.84
C GLY A 19 -10.31 -3.47 2.31
N PRO A 20 -11.43 -2.81 1.96
CA PRO A 20 -11.75 -1.48 2.49
C PRO A 20 -11.83 -1.43 4.02
N LEU A 21 -12.37 -2.48 4.67
CA LEU A 21 -12.43 -2.56 6.12
C LEU A 21 -11.03 -2.70 6.75
N GLN A 22 -10.19 -3.59 6.20
CA GLN A 22 -8.80 -3.79 6.62
C GLN A 22 -7.99 -2.51 6.45
N HIS A 23 -8.20 -1.78 5.34
CA HIS A 23 -7.60 -0.48 5.09
C HIS A 23 -7.95 0.52 6.20
N VAL A 24 -9.24 0.72 6.47
CA VAL A 24 -9.70 1.66 7.51
C VAL A 24 -9.14 1.30 8.89
N ILE A 25 -9.18 0.02 9.26
CA ILE A 25 -8.63 -0.44 10.55
C ILE A 25 -7.12 -0.18 10.63
N SER A 26 -6.39 -0.50 9.55
CA SER A 26 -4.93 -0.29 9.49
C SER A 26 -4.59 1.19 9.59
N GLN A 27 -5.34 2.05 8.89
CA GLN A 27 -5.15 3.51 8.95
C GLN A 27 -5.44 4.08 10.34
N GLN A 28 -6.45 3.57 11.05
CA GLN A 28 -6.71 3.97 12.43
C GLN A 28 -5.55 3.59 13.36
N GLN A 29 -5.02 2.37 13.23
CA GLN A 29 -3.87 1.91 14.02
C GLN A 29 -2.62 2.75 13.73
N LEU A 30 -2.31 2.96 12.45
CA LEU A 30 -1.17 3.77 12.01
C LEU A 30 -1.31 5.23 12.49
N ARG A 31 -2.51 5.80 12.47
CA ARG A 31 -2.76 7.17 12.93
C ARG A 31 -2.53 7.30 14.43
N GLY A 32 -2.95 6.32 15.23
CA GLY A 32 -2.66 6.25 16.66
C GLY A 32 -1.16 6.17 16.92
N GLN A 33 -0.48 5.20 16.32
CA GLN A 33 0.96 4.99 16.47
C GLN A 33 1.76 6.24 16.06
N TYR A 34 1.44 6.84 14.92
CA TYR A 34 2.16 8.00 14.43
C TYR A 34 1.90 9.25 15.28
N GLY A 35 0.67 9.43 15.76
CA GLY A 35 0.34 10.51 16.70
C GLY A 35 1.16 10.44 17.98
N GLU A 36 1.34 9.24 18.55
CA GLU A 36 2.19 9.02 19.72
C GLU A 36 3.67 9.32 19.42
N GLN A 37 4.18 8.88 18.27
CA GLN A 37 5.55 9.16 17.84
C GLN A 37 5.82 10.66 17.64
N LEU A 38 4.88 11.38 17.03
CA LEU A 38 4.97 12.84 16.87
C LEU A 38 4.96 13.55 18.22
N ALA A 39 4.05 13.16 19.13
CA ALA A 39 3.95 13.76 20.46
C ALA A 39 5.21 13.52 21.31
N ALA A 40 5.86 12.37 21.14
CA ALA A 40 7.09 12.03 21.83
C ALA A 40 8.36 12.56 21.14
N GLY A 41 8.27 13.17 19.95
CA GLY A 41 9.44 13.58 19.17
C GLY A 41 10.28 12.41 18.63
N MET A 42 9.66 11.23 18.49
CA MET A 42 10.28 10.00 18.03
C MET A 42 9.93 9.64 16.57
N ALA A 43 9.12 10.45 15.90
CA ALA A 43 8.79 10.25 14.50
C ALA A 43 10.07 10.25 13.63
N PRO A 44 10.19 9.34 12.65
CA PRO A 44 11.42 9.19 11.88
C PRO A 44 11.72 10.43 11.05
N VAL A 45 13.01 10.79 11.02
CA VAL A 45 13.57 11.88 10.21
C VAL A 45 14.68 11.39 9.27
N SER A 46 14.87 10.09 9.18
CA SER A 46 15.83 9.43 8.29
C SER A 46 15.31 8.05 7.90
N GLU A 47 16.13 7.23 7.25
CA GLU A 47 15.78 5.83 6.96
C GLU A 47 15.66 4.97 8.23
N GLY A 48 16.24 5.43 9.34
CA GLY A 48 16.14 4.79 10.65
C GLY A 48 15.11 5.45 11.56
N ASN A 49 14.66 4.68 12.54
CA ASN A 49 13.89 5.15 13.69
C ASN A 49 14.78 5.93 14.67
N PHE A 50 14.19 6.34 15.80
CA PHE A 50 14.88 7.09 16.85
C PHE A 50 16.13 6.38 17.41
N ASP A 51 16.14 5.05 17.45
CA ASP A 51 17.26 4.23 17.92
C ASP A 51 18.30 3.91 16.84
N ASN A 52 18.23 4.58 15.67
CA ASN A 52 19.03 4.31 14.47
C ASN A 52 18.88 2.88 13.93
N VAL A 53 17.75 2.22 14.20
CA VAL A 53 17.39 0.96 13.59
C VAL A 53 16.60 1.23 12.32
N LEU A 54 16.94 0.54 11.23
CA LEU A 54 16.27 0.68 9.95
C LEU A 54 14.76 0.45 10.09
N LEU A 55 13.94 1.38 9.59
CA LEU A 55 12.48 1.28 9.64
C LEU A 55 12.01 0.00 8.96
N THR A 56 11.13 -0.75 9.61
CA THR A 56 10.52 -1.94 9.00
C THR A 56 9.36 -1.57 8.07
N ASP A 57 9.04 -2.46 7.13
CA ASP A 57 7.89 -2.27 6.23
C ASP A 57 6.60 -2.08 7.04
N GLY A 58 5.86 -1.01 6.74
CA GLY A 58 4.60 -0.71 7.40
C GLY A 58 4.71 0.25 8.60
N GLU A 59 5.92 0.65 9.01
CA GLU A 59 6.07 1.68 10.05
C GLU A 59 5.64 3.06 9.51
N PRO A 60 4.92 3.88 10.30
CA PRO A 60 4.43 5.17 9.83
C PRO A 60 5.56 6.19 9.71
N VAL A 61 5.58 6.94 8.61
CA VAL A 61 6.63 7.95 8.33
C VAL A 61 6.08 9.35 8.14
N ALA A 62 4.84 9.48 7.66
CA ALA A 62 4.20 10.77 7.42
C ALA A 62 2.68 10.65 7.45
N ARG A 63 1.98 11.79 7.56
CA ARG A 63 0.56 11.91 7.25
C ARG A 63 0.41 12.78 6.01
N ILE A 64 -0.28 12.29 4.98
CA ILE A 64 -0.55 13.03 3.74
C ILE A 64 -2.01 13.47 3.70
N GLU A 65 -2.23 14.73 3.33
CA GLU A 65 -3.53 15.32 3.07
C GLU A 65 -3.59 15.91 1.66
N ILE A 66 -4.58 15.48 0.87
CA ILE A 66 -4.86 16.00 -0.47
C ILE A 66 -6.34 16.40 -0.52
N PRO A 67 -6.68 17.67 -0.17
CA PRO A 67 -8.07 18.10 -0.04
C PRO A 67 -8.91 17.89 -1.30
N ALA A 68 -8.38 18.19 -2.49
CA ALA A 68 -9.08 17.99 -3.76
C ALA A 68 -9.49 16.53 -4.04
N LEU A 69 -8.81 15.56 -3.43
CA LEU A 69 -9.13 14.13 -3.57
C LEU A 69 -9.82 13.54 -2.34
N GLY A 70 -9.93 14.30 -1.25
CA GLY A 70 -10.41 13.79 0.04
C GLY A 70 -9.49 12.76 0.68
N VAL A 71 -8.19 12.80 0.37
CA VAL A 71 -7.19 11.89 0.97
C VAL A 71 -6.69 12.49 2.27
N ASP A 72 -6.74 11.71 3.35
CA ASP A 72 -6.14 12.01 4.65
C ASP A 72 -5.66 10.70 5.28
N GLU A 73 -4.42 10.31 4.97
CA GLU A 73 -3.91 8.98 5.30
C GLU A 73 -2.49 9.03 5.88
N ILE A 74 -2.16 8.02 6.67
CA ILE A 74 -0.80 7.75 7.11
C ILE A 74 -0.06 7.04 5.99
N VAL A 75 1.10 7.60 5.64
CA VAL A 75 2.11 7.02 4.77
C VAL A 75 2.98 6.10 5.62
N ALA A 76 3.09 4.84 5.20
CA ALA A 76 3.98 3.87 5.81
C ALA A 76 5.28 3.71 5.02
N GLU A 77 6.35 3.23 5.66
CA GLU A 77 7.60 2.89 4.99
C GLU A 77 7.45 1.61 4.15
N GLY A 78 8.00 1.62 2.94
CA GLY A 78 7.94 0.50 2.02
C GLY A 78 6.77 0.59 1.03
N THR A 79 6.88 -0.13 -0.08
CA THR A 79 5.92 -0.06 -1.19
C THR A 79 5.54 -1.43 -1.73
N SER A 80 5.76 -2.48 -0.92
CA SER A 80 5.27 -3.83 -1.21
C SER A 80 3.74 -3.87 -1.25
N SER A 81 3.19 -4.87 -1.94
CA SER A 81 1.73 -5.09 -2.02
C SER A 81 1.09 -5.17 -0.62
N ALA A 82 1.76 -5.80 0.35
CA ALA A 82 1.26 -5.91 1.72
C ALA A 82 1.22 -4.57 2.48
N VAL A 83 2.18 -3.67 2.23
CA VAL A 83 2.17 -2.31 2.80
C VAL A 83 1.09 -1.47 2.12
N LEU A 84 1.04 -1.49 0.79
CA LEU A 84 0.09 -0.66 0.04
C LEU A 84 -1.37 -1.09 0.18
N ALA A 85 -1.65 -2.30 0.69
CA ALA A 85 -2.98 -2.73 1.10
C ALA A 85 -3.48 -2.03 2.38
N LYS A 86 -2.60 -1.35 3.11
CA LYS A 86 -2.92 -0.60 4.33
C LYS A 86 -2.99 0.91 4.10
N GLY A 87 -2.58 1.41 2.94
CA GLY A 87 -2.52 2.83 2.57
C GLY A 87 -1.26 3.22 1.78
N PRO A 88 -0.98 4.52 1.61
CA PRO A 88 0.19 5.00 0.89
C PRO A 88 1.50 4.52 1.50
N GLY A 89 2.48 4.25 0.63
CA GLY A 89 3.82 3.81 0.99
C GLY A 89 4.89 4.80 0.53
N HIS A 90 5.92 4.98 1.34
CA HIS A 90 7.12 5.73 0.99
C HIS A 90 8.18 4.79 0.40
N ARG A 91 8.78 5.21 -0.73
CA ARG A 91 9.83 4.44 -1.39
C ARG A 91 11.17 4.63 -0.67
N ARG A 92 11.70 3.53 -0.13
CA ARG A 92 12.85 3.49 0.79
C ARG A 92 14.17 4.03 0.23
N ASP A 93 14.33 4.18 -1.08
CA ASP A 93 15.51 4.82 -1.69
C ASP A 93 15.38 6.35 -1.83
N THR A 94 14.26 6.96 -1.41
CA THR A 94 13.93 8.36 -1.67
C THR A 94 13.88 9.20 -0.40
N ALA A 95 14.05 10.52 -0.49
CA ALA A 95 14.07 11.39 0.69
C ALA A 95 12.69 11.42 1.37
N LEU A 96 12.65 11.61 2.70
CA LEU A 96 11.36 11.78 3.38
C LEU A 96 10.68 13.10 2.96
N PRO A 97 9.34 13.20 3.04
CA PRO A 97 8.65 14.44 2.72
C PRO A 97 9.19 15.64 3.53
N GLY A 98 9.35 16.78 2.86
CA GLY A 98 9.94 18.01 3.38
C GLY A 98 11.46 18.11 3.19
N GLN A 99 12.14 16.99 2.97
CA GLN A 99 13.60 16.97 2.86
C GLN A 99 14.10 17.34 1.47
N ALA A 100 15.32 17.84 1.41
CA ALA A 100 16.04 18.06 0.15
C ALA A 100 16.16 16.75 -0.66
N GLY A 101 15.76 16.81 -1.94
CA GLY A 101 15.76 15.67 -2.86
C GLY A 101 14.39 15.36 -3.45
N VAL A 102 14.24 14.13 -3.95
CA VAL A 102 12.97 13.59 -4.44
C VAL A 102 12.40 12.67 -3.36
N THR A 103 11.12 12.86 -3.05
CA THR A 103 10.31 11.94 -2.26
C THR A 103 9.37 11.21 -3.20
N VAL A 104 9.33 9.88 -3.14
CA VAL A 104 8.37 9.08 -3.91
C VAL A 104 7.40 8.42 -2.96
N LEU A 105 6.12 8.77 -3.09
CA LEU A 105 5.02 8.12 -2.40
C LEU A 105 4.19 7.33 -3.40
N THR A 106 3.87 6.10 -3.07
CA THR A 106 3.10 5.21 -3.92
C THR A 106 1.81 4.80 -3.23
N GLY A 107 0.77 4.50 -3.99
CA GLY A 107 -0.51 4.10 -3.44
C GLY A 107 -1.33 3.35 -4.47
N ARG A 108 -2.19 2.44 -3.99
CA ARG A 108 -3.06 1.66 -4.86
C ARG A 108 -4.04 2.56 -5.61
N ALA A 109 -4.26 2.23 -6.88
CA ALA A 109 -5.27 2.89 -7.71
C ALA A 109 -6.67 2.33 -7.43
N THR A 110 -6.74 1.04 -7.11
CA THR A 110 -7.99 0.31 -6.84
C THR A 110 -7.84 -0.61 -5.65
N ALA A 111 -8.96 -1.10 -5.12
CA ALA A 111 -9.04 -1.97 -3.94
C ALA A 111 -8.40 -1.38 -2.67
N TYR A 112 -8.70 -1.97 -1.50
CA TYR A 112 -8.10 -1.55 -0.23
C TYR A 112 -8.14 -0.01 0.00
N GLY A 113 -9.30 0.61 -0.22
CA GLY A 113 -9.48 2.06 -0.15
C GLY A 113 -9.07 2.83 -1.41
N GLY A 114 -8.06 2.37 -2.16
CA GLY A 114 -7.61 2.98 -3.42
C GLY A 114 -7.24 4.46 -3.26
N PRO A 115 -6.38 4.84 -2.29
CA PRO A 115 -6.17 6.23 -1.89
C PRO A 115 -5.72 7.13 -3.04
N PHE A 116 -5.00 6.58 -4.02
CA PHE A 116 -4.45 7.32 -5.16
C PHE A 116 -5.20 7.08 -6.47
N GLY A 117 -6.36 6.40 -6.46
CA GLY A 117 -7.13 6.07 -7.67
C GLY A 117 -7.60 7.27 -8.51
N ARG A 118 -7.54 8.48 -7.95
CA ARG A 118 -7.95 9.74 -8.59
C ARG A 118 -6.80 10.73 -8.78
N LEU A 119 -5.53 10.31 -8.69
CA LEU A 119 -4.39 11.21 -8.87
C LEU A 119 -4.40 11.98 -10.20
N GLN A 120 -4.90 11.36 -11.27
CA GLN A 120 -5.04 11.99 -12.59
C GLN A 120 -5.99 13.19 -12.62
N GLU A 121 -6.81 13.38 -11.59
CA GLU A 121 -7.76 14.48 -11.48
C GLU A 121 -7.16 15.70 -10.78
N LEU A 122 -5.93 15.62 -10.28
CA LEU A 122 -5.26 16.73 -9.60
C LEU A 122 -4.83 17.82 -10.61
N PRO A 123 -5.39 19.04 -10.50
CA PRO A 123 -4.96 20.14 -11.33
C PRO A 123 -3.59 20.69 -10.87
N PRO A 124 -2.78 21.25 -11.79
CA PRO A 124 -1.63 22.07 -11.42
C PRO A 124 -2.04 23.21 -10.45
N GLY A 125 -1.20 23.49 -9.48
CA GLY A 125 -1.44 24.50 -8.45
C GLY A 125 -2.15 23.97 -7.21
N GLU A 126 -2.68 22.75 -7.23
CA GLU A 126 -3.34 22.14 -6.07
C GLU A 126 -2.37 21.91 -4.91
N THR A 127 -2.87 21.99 -3.68
CA THR A 127 -2.04 21.88 -2.47
C THR A 127 -2.07 20.46 -1.92
N ILE A 128 -0.91 19.96 -1.53
CA ILE A 128 -0.75 18.71 -0.79
C ILE A 128 -0.02 19.06 0.52
N SER A 129 -0.63 18.77 1.67
CA SER A 129 0.03 18.93 2.97
C SER A 129 0.57 17.59 3.42
N ILE A 130 1.81 17.57 3.92
CA ILE A 130 2.42 16.38 4.50
C ILE A 130 3.03 16.74 5.86
N ILE A 131 2.61 16.03 6.90
CA ILE A 131 3.16 16.17 8.25
C ILE A 131 4.19 15.06 8.47
N THR A 132 5.42 15.43 8.79
CA THR A 132 6.51 14.52 9.18
C THR A 132 7.01 14.82 10.59
N GLY A 133 7.98 14.03 11.08
CA GLY A 133 8.70 14.35 12.32
C GLY A 133 9.46 15.69 12.30
N GLN A 134 9.67 16.28 11.11
CA GLN A 134 10.29 17.60 10.94
C GLN A 134 9.28 18.74 10.78
N GLY A 135 7.98 18.48 10.97
CA GLY A 135 6.90 19.46 10.89
C GLY A 135 6.01 19.30 9.66
N GLU A 136 5.24 20.35 9.36
CA GLU A 136 4.32 20.40 8.23
C GLU A 136 5.01 20.93 6.96
N HIS A 137 4.76 20.23 5.85
CA HIS A 137 5.36 20.50 4.55
C HIS A 137 4.27 20.69 3.51
N ILE A 138 4.27 21.86 2.86
CA ILE A 138 3.25 22.23 1.88
C ILE A 138 3.86 22.08 0.49
N TYR A 139 3.24 21.22 -0.32
CA TYR A 139 3.60 20.99 -1.71
C TYR A 139 2.55 21.58 -2.65
N ARG A 140 2.98 22.02 -3.83
CA ARG A 140 2.11 22.50 -4.89
C ARG A 140 2.27 21.64 -6.14
N VAL A 141 1.17 21.09 -6.64
CA VAL A 141 1.17 20.23 -7.82
C VAL A 141 1.69 21.01 -9.03
N ILE A 142 2.69 20.45 -9.70
CA ILE A 142 3.23 20.96 -10.96
C ILE A 142 2.40 20.39 -12.12
N GLY A 143 2.10 19.10 -12.07
CA GLY A 143 1.28 18.45 -13.08
C GLY A 143 1.32 16.93 -13.01
N VAL A 144 0.52 16.33 -13.89
CA VAL A 144 0.40 14.88 -14.07
C VAL A 144 1.25 14.44 -15.25
N ARG A 145 1.93 13.31 -15.12
CA ARG A 145 2.73 12.67 -16.17
C ARG A 145 2.35 11.21 -16.37
N TYR A 146 2.60 10.74 -17.57
CA TYR A 146 2.40 9.37 -18.03
C TYR A 146 3.68 8.78 -18.65
N ALA A 147 3.64 7.49 -18.97
CA ALA A 147 4.77 6.81 -19.58
C ALA A 147 5.06 7.42 -20.96
N GLY A 148 6.32 7.78 -21.20
CA GLY A 148 6.76 8.46 -22.43
C GLY A 148 6.86 9.98 -22.29
N ASP A 149 6.33 10.57 -21.23
CA ASP A 149 6.53 11.99 -20.93
C ASP A 149 7.99 12.25 -20.54
N PRO A 150 8.52 13.46 -20.79
CA PRO A 150 9.89 13.81 -20.44
C PRO A 150 10.11 13.69 -18.92
N THR A 151 11.22 13.05 -18.55
CA THR A 151 11.64 12.96 -17.15
C THR A 151 11.91 14.38 -16.63
N PRO A 152 11.38 14.75 -15.44
CA PRO A 152 11.68 16.03 -14.84
C PRO A 152 13.19 16.24 -14.67
N ALA A 153 13.64 17.48 -14.85
CA ALA A 153 15.04 17.83 -14.62
C ALA A 153 15.49 17.43 -13.21
N ALA A 154 16.74 17.00 -13.10
CA ALA A 154 17.37 16.65 -11.84
C ALA A 154 17.27 17.81 -10.85
N ILE A 155 17.00 17.48 -9.59
CA ILE A 155 16.79 18.47 -8.54
C ILE A 155 18.13 18.84 -7.94
N THR A 156 18.36 20.14 -7.76
CA THR A 156 19.51 20.65 -7.01
C THR A 156 19.39 20.31 -5.54
N ALA A 157 20.50 20.10 -4.84
CA ALA A 157 20.53 19.70 -3.42
C ALA A 157 19.78 20.65 -2.44
N ALA A 158 19.37 21.85 -2.86
CA ALA A 158 18.61 22.80 -2.06
C ALA A 158 17.08 22.81 -2.32
N LYS A 159 16.56 21.89 -3.14
CA LYS A 159 15.12 21.82 -3.50
C LYS A 159 14.53 20.46 -3.10
N SER A 160 13.22 20.45 -2.91
CA SER A 160 12.43 19.24 -2.62
C SER A 160 11.30 19.07 -3.64
N ARG A 161 11.09 17.84 -4.11
CA ARG A 161 9.96 17.47 -4.97
C ARG A 161 9.31 16.22 -4.43
N LEU A 162 7.99 16.25 -4.38
CA LEU A 162 7.15 15.11 -4.13
C LEU A 162 6.71 14.49 -5.46
N VAL A 163 6.79 13.18 -5.55
CA VAL A 163 6.27 12.40 -6.68
C VAL A 163 5.27 11.39 -6.11
N LEU A 164 4.00 11.55 -6.44
CA LEU A 164 2.96 10.57 -6.13
C LEU A 164 2.84 9.60 -7.31
N VAL A 165 2.73 8.29 -7.02
CA VAL A 165 2.70 7.24 -8.04
C VAL A 165 1.56 6.28 -7.81
N THR A 166 0.86 5.94 -8.89
CA THR A 166 -0.19 4.91 -8.86
C THR A 166 -0.32 4.21 -10.21
N ALA A 167 -1.10 3.13 -10.25
CA ALA A 167 -1.44 2.43 -11.49
C ALA A 167 -2.53 3.18 -12.29
N ARG A 168 -2.45 3.08 -13.61
CA ARG A 168 -3.50 3.50 -14.55
C ARG A 168 -4.12 2.26 -15.17
N GLY A 169 -5.41 2.30 -15.49
CA GLY A 169 -6.07 1.27 -16.30
C GLY A 169 -7.46 0.93 -15.80
N GLY A 170 -7.97 -0.22 -16.24
CA GLY A 170 -9.20 -0.78 -15.69
C GLY A 170 -8.94 -1.38 -14.31
N PRO A 171 -9.99 -1.57 -13.47
CA PRO A 171 -9.85 -2.26 -12.20
C PRO A 171 -9.16 -3.62 -12.37
N PHE A 172 -8.11 -3.86 -11.59
CA PHE A 172 -7.29 -5.09 -11.63
C PHE A 172 -6.58 -5.38 -12.97
N MET A 173 -6.56 -4.43 -13.91
CA MET A 173 -5.90 -4.55 -15.22
C MET A 173 -5.12 -3.26 -15.52
N PRO A 174 -3.87 -3.14 -15.02
CA PRO A 174 -3.10 -1.92 -15.16
C PRO A 174 -2.58 -1.84 -16.60
N SER A 175 -2.78 -0.70 -17.23
CA SER A 175 -2.23 -0.37 -18.55
C SER A 175 -0.95 0.48 -18.46
N GLY A 176 -0.59 0.96 -17.28
CA GLY A 176 0.59 1.78 -17.06
C GLY A 176 0.60 2.47 -15.71
N LEU A 177 1.39 3.54 -15.60
CA LEU A 177 1.57 4.32 -14.39
C LEU A 177 1.12 5.77 -14.60
N VAL A 178 0.74 6.41 -13.49
CA VAL A 178 0.54 7.85 -13.40
C VAL A 178 1.49 8.39 -12.34
N TRP A 179 2.19 9.48 -12.67
CA TRP A 179 2.98 10.23 -11.72
C TRP A 179 2.39 11.64 -11.56
N VAL A 180 2.36 12.14 -10.33
CA VAL A 180 2.04 13.55 -10.05
C VAL A 180 3.25 14.18 -9.39
N ASP A 181 3.85 15.19 -10.02
CA ASP A 181 4.91 15.96 -9.40
C ASP A 181 4.32 17.14 -8.63
N ALA A 182 4.90 17.42 -7.47
CA ALA A 182 4.66 18.63 -6.73
C ALA A 182 5.97 19.20 -6.20
N GLU A 183 6.09 20.52 -6.21
CA GLU A 183 7.24 21.22 -5.61
C GLU A 183 6.94 21.64 -4.18
N LEU A 184 7.96 21.58 -3.32
CA LEU A 184 7.83 22.08 -1.95
C LEU A 184 7.79 23.61 -1.96
N VAL A 185 6.79 24.17 -1.25
CA VAL A 185 6.60 25.61 -1.07
C VAL A 185 7.05 26.07 0.32
N SER A 186 7.01 25.19 1.33
CA SER A 186 7.53 25.46 2.66
C SER A 186 9.06 25.32 2.73
N ALA A 187 9.65 25.62 3.89
CA ALA A 187 11.09 25.53 4.10
C ALA A 187 11.60 24.09 3.92
N VAL A 188 12.64 23.93 3.09
CA VAL A 188 13.30 22.64 2.85
C VAL A 188 14.06 22.22 4.11
N GLN A 189 13.86 20.98 4.52
CA GLN A 189 14.55 20.37 5.64
C GLN A 189 15.82 19.63 5.20
N PRO A 190 16.84 19.54 6.07
CA PRO A 190 18.01 18.71 5.80
C PRO A 190 17.59 17.24 5.67
N ASN A 191 18.21 16.55 4.70
CA ASN A 191 18.01 15.13 4.49
C ASN A 191 18.79 14.32 5.54
N GLY A 192 18.15 13.30 6.11
CA GLY A 192 18.80 12.37 7.02
C GLY A 192 19.78 11.43 6.32
N ALA A 193 20.58 10.70 7.10
CA ALA A 193 21.43 9.65 6.54
C ALA A 193 20.56 8.54 5.89
N ARG A 194 20.99 8.06 4.72
CA ARG A 194 20.31 6.99 3.98
C ARG A 194 21.34 6.01 3.43
N LEU A 195 21.06 4.73 3.62
CA LEU A 195 21.86 3.60 3.16
C LEU A 195 21.23 2.97 1.92
N THR A 196 19.89 3.00 1.79
CA THR A 196 19.21 2.47 0.62
C THR A 196 19.33 3.40 -0.58
N THR A 197 19.68 2.81 -1.71
CA THR A 197 19.77 3.46 -3.03
C THR A 197 18.87 2.72 -4.00
N TYR A 198 18.63 3.29 -5.17
CA TYR A 198 17.87 2.61 -6.22
C TYR A 198 18.46 1.23 -6.59
N ALA A 199 19.79 1.08 -6.51
CA ALA A 199 20.48 -0.18 -6.80
C ALA A 199 20.27 -1.25 -5.71
N THR A 200 20.08 -0.84 -4.45
CA THR A 200 19.88 -1.73 -3.30
C THR A 200 18.41 -1.88 -2.90
N LEU A 201 17.49 -1.15 -3.57
CA LEU A 201 16.04 -1.25 -3.37
C LEU A 201 15.54 -2.66 -3.69
N ALA A 202 14.77 -3.24 -2.77
CA ALA A 202 14.19 -4.57 -2.95
C ALA A 202 13.25 -4.59 -4.17
N ALA A 203 13.25 -5.71 -4.91
CA ALA A 203 12.47 -5.83 -6.14
C ALA A 203 10.96 -5.62 -5.90
N LYS A 204 10.43 -6.05 -4.74
CA LYS A 204 9.03 -5.89 -4.33
C LYS A 204 8.59 -4.43 -4.15
N ASP A 205 9.55 -3.51 -3.96
CA ASP A 205 9.31 -2.08 -3.76
C ASP A 205 9.41 -1.27 -5.06
N ARG A 206 9.54 -1.95 -6.20
CA ARG A 206 9.48 -1.30 -7.51
C ARG A 206 8.04 -1.12 -7.95
N GLU A 207 7.79 -0.15 -8.82
CA GLU A 207 6.46 0.14 -9.36
C GLU A 207 5.91 -1.07 -10.13
N LEU A 208 4.66 -1.45 -9.85
CA LEU A 208 3.99 -2.66 -10.39
C LEU A 208 4.73 -3.98 -10.11
N ALA A 209 5.57 -4.03 -9.09
CA ALA A 209 6.23 -5.26 -8.68
C ALA A 209 5.27 -6.23 -7.97
N ILE A 210 5.59 -7.51 -8.11
CA ILE A 210 4.95 -8.62 -7.38
C ILE A 210 5.91 -9.06 -6.28
N ASP A 211 5.36 -9.39 -5.10
CA ASP A 211 6.12 -9.90 -3.96
C ASP A 211 5.90 -11.42 -3.77
N PRO A 212 6.78 -12.29 -4.32
CA PRO A 212 6.62 -13.74 -4.18
C PRO A 212 7.04 -14.28 -2.80
N SER A 213 7.52 -13.44 -1.87
CA SER A 213 8.03 -13.89 -0.57
C SER A 213 7.00 -14.62 0.28
N THR A 214 5.71 -14.40 0.00
CA THR A 214 4.57 -15.03 0.69
C THR A 214 3.92 -16.17 -0.12
N ALA A 215 4.48 -16.56 -1.27
CA ALA A 215 3.90 -17.61 -2.12
C ALA A 215 3.80 -18.98 -1.42
N TRP A 216 4.70 -19.28 -0.48
CA TRP A 216 4.63 -20.48 0.34
C TRP A 216 3.36 -20.51 1.21
N ALA A 217 2.91 -19.37 1.72
CA ALA A 217 1.69 -19.26 2.52
C ALA A 217 0.44 -19.53 1.68
N LEU A 218 0.45 -19.12 0.41
CA LEU A 218 -0.61 -19.49 -0.55
C LEU A 218 -0.70 -21.01 -0.73
N VAL A 219 0.44 -21.71 -0.83
CA VAL A 219 0.44 -23.19 -0.95
C VAL A 219 -0.22 -23.83 0.27
N PHE A 220 0.10 -23.38 1.48
CA PHE A 220 -0.55 -23.88 2.70
C PHE A 220 -2.04 -23.53 2.76
N ALA A 221 -2.43 -22.33 2.34
CA ALA A 221 -3.85 -21.94 2.28
C ALA A 221 -4.63 -22.84 1.29
N LEU A 222 -4.04 -23.15 0.13
CA LEU A 222 -4.63 -24.05 -0.87
C LEU A 222 -4.73 -25.49 -0.35
N GLN A 223 -3.69 -25.98 0.34
CA GLN A 223 -3.73 -27.30 0.99
C GLN A 223 -4.81 -27.37 2.06
N PHE A 224 -4.94 -26.32 2.88
CA PHE A 224 -5.99 -26.24 3.88
C PHE A 224 -7.39 -26.25 3.25
N LEU A 225 -7.59 -25.50 2.15
CA LEU A 225 -8.83 -25.54 1.38
C LEU A 225 -9.13 -26.95 0.84
N LEU A 226 -8.15 -27.62 0.24
CA LEU A 226 -8.30 -28.99 -0.26
C LEU A 226 -8.71 -29.97 0.83
N VAL A 227 -8.06 -29.90 2.01
CA VAL A 227 -8.41 -30.73 3.17
C VAL A 227 -9.83 -30.43 3.67
N ALA A 228 -10.21 -29.14 3.73
CA ALA A 228 -11.55 -28.74 4.13
C ALA A 228 -12.63 -29.25 3.16
N GLU A 229 -12.36 -29.23 1.85
CA GLU A 229 -13.27 -29.79 0.85
C GLU A 229 -13.37 -31.31 0.95
N ALA A 230 -12.25 -32.01 1.09
CA ALA A 230 -12.23 -33.46 1.26
C ALA A 230 -13.02 -33.88 2.51
N ALA A 231 -12.83 -33.16 3.62
CA ALA A 231 -13.59 -33.36 4.85
C ALA A 231 -15.08 -33.08 4.65
N ALA A 232 -15.45 -32.04 3.89
CA ALA A 232 -16.85 -31.74 3.58
C ALA A 232 -17.50 -32.82 2.71
N VAL A 233 -16.79 -33.35 1.72
CA VAL A 233 -17.28 -34.46 0.88
C VAL A 233 -17.44 -35.73 1.71
N TYR A 234 -16.45 -36.06 2.54
CA TYR A 234 -16.50 -37.20 3.45
C TYR A 234 -17.68 -37.08 4.42
N ALA A 235 -17.81 -35.96 5.12
CA ALA A 235 -18.88 -35.74 6.08
C ALA A 235 -20.26 -35.75 5.41
N ARG A 236 -20.39 -35.24 4.17
CA ARG A 236 -21.65 -35.31 3.42
C ARG A 236 -22.06 -36.74 3.13
N ARG A 237 -21.10 -37.63 2.84
CA ARG A 237 -21.36 -39.06 2.59
C ARG A 237 -21.76 -39.81 3.85
N HIS A 238 -21.20 -39.46 5.01
CA HIS A 238 -21.43 -40.20 6.27
C HIS A 238 -22.55 -39.64 7.15
N PHE A 239 -22.75 -38.32 7.20
CA PHE A 239 -23.64 -37.67 8.17
C PHE A 239 -24.83 -36.92 7.54
N GLY A 240 -24.92 -36.90 6.21
CA GLY A 240 -26.01 -36.28 5.46
C GLY A 240 -25.84 -34.78 5.23
N GLY A 241 -26.36 -34.30 4.10
CA GLY A 241 -26.00 -32.98 3.55
C GLY A 241 -26.32 -31.77 4.43
N ARG A 242 -27.43 -31.76 5.18
CA ARG A 242 -27.83 -30.60 6.01
C ARG A 242 -26.87 -30.40 7.20
N LYS A 243 -26.51 -31.48 7.90
CA LYS A 243 -25.60 -31.44 9.05
C LYS A 243 -24.20 -31.03 8.63
N THR A 244 -23.72 -31.60 7.52
CA THR A 244 -22.42 -31.22 6.95
C THR A 244 -22.36 -29.76 6.56
N TRP A 245 -23.41 -29.22 5.94
CA TRP A 245 -23.39 -27.84 5.47
C TRP A 245 -23.30 -26.84 6.63
N ILE A 246 -24.02 -27.08 7.72
CA ILE A 246 -23.96 -26.21 8.92
C ILE A 246 -22.56 -26.16 9.53
N VAL A 247 -21.86 -27.30 9.59
CA VAL A 247 -20.52 -27.38 10.22
C VAL A 247 -19.40 -26.95 9.27
N MET A 248 -19.46 -27.35 8.00
CA MET A 248 -18.36 -27.14 7.06
C MET A 248 -18.43 -25.80 6.33
N MET A 249 -19.58 -25.14 6.28
CA MET A 249 -19.71 -23.85 5.58
C MET A 249 -18.79 -22.77 6.17
N PRO A 250 -18.70 -22.56 7.51
CA PRO A 250 -17.75 -21.61 8.08
C PRO A 250 -16.29 -21.96 7.76
N VAL A 251 -15.94 -23.25 7.79
CA VAL A 251 -14.57 -23.72 7.51
C VAL A 251 -14.19 -23.47 6.04
N LEU A 252 -15.10 -23.77 5.11
CA LEU A 252 -14.90 -23.54 3.68
C LEU A 252 -14.86 -22.05 3.33
N LEU A 253 -15.67 -21.24 4.02
CA LEU A 253 -15.63 -19.79 3.86
C LEU A 253 -14.30 -19.23 4.36
N LEU A 254 -13.86 -19.64 5.56
CA LEU A 254 -12.58 -19.22 6.13
C LEU A 254 -11.40 -19.63 5.23
N SER A 255 -11.37 -20.88 4.75
CA SER A 255 -10.30 -21.33 3.86
C SER A 255 -10.31 -20.58 2.52
N GLY A 256 -11.49 -20.29 1.97
CA GLY A 256 -11.64 -19.44 0.79
C GLY A 256 -11.10 -18.02 0.99
N LEU A 257 -11.41 -17.40 2.14
CA LEU A 257 -10.90 -16.07 2.49
C LEU A 257 -9.38 -16.05 2.70
N LEU A 258 -8.82 -17.09 3.32
CA LEU A 258 -7.36 -17.23 3.49
C LEU A 258 -6.65 -17.33 2.15
N VAL A 259 -7.16 -18.15 1.22
CA VAL A 259 -6.62 -18.24 -0.14
C VAL A 259 -6.73 -16.89 -0.83
N ALA A 260 -7.88 -16.22 -0.73
CA ALA A 260 -8.08 -14.91 -1.32
C ALA A 260 -7.08 -13.86 -0.80
N ASP A 261 -6.85 -13.78 0.51
CA ASP A 261 -5.86 -12.86 1.11
C ASP A 261 -4.43 -13.12 0.60
N GLN A 262 -4.04 -14.40 0.44
CA GLN A 262 -2.72 -14.71 -0.08
C GLN A 262 -2.60 -14.39 -1.58
N VAL A 263 -3.67 -14.58 -2.36
CA VAL A 263 -3.68 -14.19 -3.77
C VAL A 263 -3.56 -12.67 -3.94
N THR A 264 -4.24 -11.86 -3.10
CA THR A 264 -4.17 -10.39 -3.23
C THR A 264 -2.79 -9.83 -2.92
N ARG A 265 -2.02 -10.46 -2.02
CA ARG A 265 -0.61 -10.09 -1.75
C ARG A 265 0.32 -10.32 -2.94
N LEU A 266 -0.03 -11.26 -3.81
CA LEU A 266 0.72 -11.56 -5.04
C LEU A 266 0.28 -10.69 -6.22
N LEU A 267 -0.74 -9.84 -6.06
CA LEU A 267 -1.07 -8.85 -7.07
C LEU A 267 0.03 -7.77 -7.12
N PRO A 268 0.24 -7.14 -8.29
CA PRO A 268 1.12 -6.00 -8.41
C PRO A 268 0.78 -4.94 -7.35
N ASN A 269 1.80 -4.37 -6.73
CA ASN A 269 1.67 -3.53 -5.54
C ASN A 269 0.74 -2.30 -5.68
N LEU A 270 0.60 -1.75 -6.88
CA LEU A 270 -0.25 -0.57 -7.13
C LEU A 270 -1.72 -0.90 -7.52
N MET A 271 -2.09 -2.18 -7.55
CA MET A 271 -3.43 -2.66 -7.98
C MET A 271 -4.49 -2.60 -6.91
#